data_AF-A0A0G2I5P2-F1
#
_entry.id   AF-A0A0G2I5P2-F1
#
_cell.length_a   1.000
_cell.length_b   1.000
_cell.length_c   1.000
_cell.angle_alpha   90.00
_cell.angle_beta   90.00
_cell.angle_gamma   90.00
#
_symmetry.space_group_name_H-M   'P 1'
#
loop_
_entity.id
_entity.type
_entity.pdbx_description
1 polymer ?
#
loop_
_entity_poly.entity_id
_entity_poly.type
_entity_poly.pdbx_seq_one_letter_code
_entity_poly.pdbx_strand_id
1 'polypeptide(L)'
;MRSTFAILACSALSFGLSMAQNNYISAPVTENNPPGVIYAATLLNKTTSTVRGTINATAGPGGRGVIFNVDFFDFPDEREFGPFR
;
A
#
# COMPACT_ATOMS: atom_id res chain seq x y z
N MET A 1 2.92 4.61 -57.18
CA MET A 1 2.63 3.35 -56.45
C MET A 1 2.44 3.68 -54.98
N ARG A 2 1.18 3.72 -54.49
CA ARG A 2 0.88 3.97 -53.07
C ARG A 2 0.94 2.63 -52.34
N SER A 3 1.86 2.52 -51.39
CA SER A 3 2.22 1.30 -50.67
C SER A 3 1.03 0.74 -49.87
N THR A 4 0.40 -0.31 -50.40
CA THR A 4 -0.62 -1.14 -49.72
C THR A 4 -0.04 -1.93 -48.55
N PHE A 5 1.28 -2.19 -48.53
CA PHE A 5 1.97 -2.86 -47.42
C PHE A 5 2.01 -2.03 -46.13
N ALA A 6 2.01 -0.69 -46.23
CA ALA A 6 2.04 0.17 -45.06
C ALA A 6 0.73 0.11 -44.24
N ILE A 7 -0.41 -0.05 -44.91
CA ILE A 7 -1.73 -0.07 -44.26
C ILE A 7 -1.93 -1.38 -43.47
N LEU A 8 -1.47 -2.52 -44.02
CA LEU A 8 -1.58 -3.83 -43.35
C LEU A 8 -0.70 -3.91 -42.09
N ALA A 9 0.48 -3.28 -42.11
CA ALA A 9 1.36 -3.20 -40.94
C ALA A 9 0.75 -2.38 -39.79
N CYS A 10 0.03 -1.29 -40.12
CA CYS A 10 -0.66 -0.49 -39.11
C CYS A 10 -1.81 -1.24 -38.43
N SER A 11 -2.55 -2.09 -39.16
CA SER A 11 -3.64 -2.87 -38.58
C SER A 11 -3.16 -3.91 -37.56
N ALA A 12 -2.03 -4.60 -37.81
CA ALA A 12 -1.49 -5.59 -36.88
C ALA A 12 -1.00 -5.00 -35.55
N LEU A 13 -0.45 -3.77 -35.60
CA LEU A 13 -0.01 -3.03 -34.40
C LEU A 13 -1.17 -2.64 -33.48
N SER A 14 -2.33 -2.28 -34.05
CA SER A 14 -3.53 -1.95 -33.27
C SER A 14 -4.13 -3.15 -32.50
N PHE A 15 -4.07 -4.37 -33.04
CA PHE A 15 -4.56 -5.57 -32.36
C PHE A 15 -3.63 -6.06 -31.24
N GLY A 16 -2.31 -5.83 -31.37
CA GLY A 16 -1.34 -6.16 -30.32
C GLY A 16 -1.47 -5.28 -29.08
N LEU A 17 -1.82 -4.00 -29.26
CA LEU A 17 -2.02 -3.03 -28.17
C LEU A 17 -3.32 -3.26 -27.39
N SER A 18 -4.39 -3.75 -28.03
CA SER A 18 -5.65 -4.06 -27.33
C SER A 18 -5.57 -5.29 -26.43
N MET A 19 -4.60 -6.19 -26.67
CA MET A 19 -4.35 -7.39 -25.86
C MET A 19 -3.35 -7.13 -24.73
N ALA A 20 -2.55 -6.06 -24.81
CA ALA A 20 -1.77 -5.53 -23.70
C ALA A 20 -2.66 -4.70 -22.75
N GLN A 21 -3.85 -5.21 -22.42
CA GLN A 21 -4.72 -4.57 -21.45
C GLN A 21 -4.10 -4.81 -20.08
N ASN A 22 -3.56 -3.74 -19.51
CA ASN A 22 -2.90 -3.68 -18.22
C ASN A 22 -3.72 -4.49 -17.18
N ASN A 23 -3.20 -5.61 -16.70
CA ASN A 23 -3.82 -6.44 -15.64
C ASN A 23 -3.72 -5.71 -14.30
N TYR A 24 -4.37 -4.55 -14.20
CA TYR A 24 -4.42 -3.77 -12.98
C TYR A 24 -5.39 -4.45 -12.02
N ILE A 25 -4.85 -5.29 -11.15
CA ILE A 25 -5.61 -5.86 -10.05
C ILE A 25 -5.84 -4.73 -9.05
N SER A 26 -7.10 -4.36 -8.84
CA SER A 26 -7.45 -3.42 -7.78
C SER A 26 -7.04 -4.01 -6.44
N ALA A 27 -6.34 -3.23 -5.62
CA ALA A 27 -5.96 -3.66 -4.29
C ALA A 27 -7.23 -4.02 -3.48
N PRO A 28 -7.23 -5.16 -2.77
CA PRO A 28 -8.37 -5.52 -1.93
C PRO A 28 -8.60 -4.46 -0.85
N VAL A 29 -9.86 -4.14 -0.59
CA VAL A 29 -10.28 -3.16 0.42
C VAL A 29 -11.01 -3.91 1.54
N THR A 30 -10.67 -3.61 2.79
CA THR A 30 -11.45 -4.12 3.93
C THR A 30 -12.74 -3.30 4.07
N GLU A 31 -13.86 -3.97 4.26
CA GLU A 31 -15.18 -3.37 4.36
C GLU A 31 -15.91 -3.89 5.60
N ASN A 32 -16.98 -3.20 6.00
CA ASN A 32 -17.81 -3.57 7.14
C ASN A 32 -17.04 -3.62 8.48
N ASN A 33 -15.97 -2.81 8.61
CA ASN A 33 -15.29 -2.65 9.88
C ASN A 33 -16.24 -1.95 10.88
N PRO A 34 -16.33 -2.42 12.15
CA PRO A 34 -17.29 -1.91 13.11
C PRO A 34 -16.98 -0.44 13.48
N PRO A 35 -17.96 0.47 13.40
CA PRO A 35 -17.74 1.88 13.71
C PRO A 35 -17.53 2.08 15.22
N GLY A 36 -16.61 2.98 15.58
CA GLY A 36 -16.35 3.36 16.97
C GLY A 36 -15.56 2.33 17.79
N VAL A 37 -15.13 1.21 17.20
CA VAL A 37 -14.25 0.24 17.86
C VAL A 37 -12.80 0.64 17.68
N ILE A 38 -12.04 0.62 18.78
CA ILE A 38 -10.61 0.89 18.81
C ILE A 38 -9.88 -0.38 19.25
N TYR A 39 -8.98 -0.88 18.40
CA TYR A 39 -8.06 -1.95 18.77
C TYR A 39 -6.71 -1.33 19.11
N ALA A 40 -6.28 -1.48 20.37
CA ALA A 40 -5.03 -0.92 20.87
C ALA A 40 -3.99 -2.01 21.11
N ALA A 41 -2.74 -1.73 20.78
CA ALA A 41 -1.59 -2.58 21.05
C ALA A 41 -0.40 -1.74 21.54
N THR A 42 0.47 -2.35 22.33
CA THR A 42 1.72 -1.75 22.79
C THR A 42 2.89 -2.63 22.39
N LEU A 43 4.02 -2.03 22.01
CA LEU A 43 5.23 -2.79 21.72
C LEU A 43 5.77 -3.40 23.01
N LEU A 44 6.08 -4.70 22.96
CA LEU A 44 6.59 -5.44 24.10
C LEU A 44 7.98 -4.93 24.50
N ASN A 45 8.24 -4.94 25.81
CA ASN A 45 9.57 -4.75 26.33
C ASN A 45 10.43 -5.99 26.01
N LYS A 46 11.39 -5.84 25.10
CA LYS A 46 12.32 -6.90 24.70
C LYS A 46 13.76 -6.49 24.95
N THR A 47 14.61 -7.47 25.27
CA THR A 47 16.06 -7.29 25.42
C THR A 47 16.77 -7.06 24.09
N THR A 48 16.13 -7.40 22.97
CA THR A 48 16.70 -7.32 21.62
C THR A 48 16.39 -6.02 20.88
N SER A 49 15.57 -5.13 21.47
CA SER A 49 15.24 -3.84 20.87
C SER A 49 14.83 -2.83 21.95
N THR A 50 15.36 -1.62 21.84
CA THR A 50 14.98 -0.48 22.67
C THR A 50 13.64 0.13 22.26
N VAL A 51 13.22 -0.04 21.00
CA VAL A 51 12.04 0.63 20.44
C VAL A 51 10.78 0.26 21.23
N ARG A 52 10.02 1.29 21.58
CA ARG A 52 8.73 1.20 22.27
C ARG A 52 7.68 1.96 21.47
N GLY A 53 6.43 1.77 21.85
CA GLY A 53 5.35 2.49 21.21
C GLY A 53 3.97 1.90 21.39
N THR A 54 3.00 2.62 20.83
CA THR A 54 1.59 2.29 20.86
C THR A 54 1.03 2.31 19.45
N ILE A 55 0.03 1.46 19.21
CA ILE A 55 -0.66 1.33 17.94
C ILE A 55 -2.15 1.30 18.24
N ASN A 56 -2.90 2.24 17.67
CA ASN A 56 -4.35 2.27 17.73
C ASN A 56 -4.91 2.11 16.32
N ALA A 57 -5.76 1.11 16.13
CA ALA A 57 -6.45 0.84 14.88
C ALA A 57 -7.94 1.14 15.01
N THR A 58 -8.47 1.90 14.06
CA THR A 58 -9.88 2.29 14.01
C THR A 58 -10.45 2.10 12.61
N ALA A 59 -11.76 1.86 12.50
CA ALA A 59 -12.41 1.78 11.20
C ALA A 59 -12.30 3.13 10.46
N GLY A 60 -12.01 3.08 9.16
CA GLY A 60 -12.10 4.26 8.30
C GLY A 60 -13.55 4.71 8.07
N PRO A 61 -13.76 5.87 7.43
CA PRO A 61 -15.10 6.38 7.14
C PRO A 61 -15.97 5.35 6.41
N GLY A 62 -17.21 5.15 6.90
CA GLY A 62 -18.14 4.17 6.33
C GLY A 62 -17.73 2.70 6.55
N GLY A 63 -16.84 2.41 7.50
CA GLY A 63 -16.37 1.05 7.78
C GLY A 63 -15.41 0.50 6.72
N ARG A 64 -14.90 1.36 5.82
CA ARG A 64 -13.97 0.98 4.75
C ARG A 64 -12.54 1.33 5.15
N GLY A 65 -11.65 0.35 5.02
CA GLY A 65 -10.26 0.51 5.44
C GLY A 65 -10.09 0.62 6.96
N VAL A 66 -8.83 0.71 7.38
CA VAL A 66 -8.44 0.85 8.79
C VAL A 66 -7.46 2.01 8.88
N ILE A 67 -7.68 2.89 9.85
CA ILE A 67 -6.77 3.99 10.20
C ILE A 67 -5.90 3.51 11.35
N PHE A 68 -4.59 3.45 11.13
CA PHE A 68 -3.59 3.16 12.15
C PHE A 68 -2.96 4.46 12.62
N ASN A 69 -3.13 4.78 13.90
CA ASN A 69 -2.36 5.81 14.57
C ASN A 69 -1.25 5.12 15.34
N VAL A 70 -0.01 5.41 14.99
CA VAL A 70 1.19 4.80 15.58
C VAL A 70 2.02 5.88 16.22
N ASP A 71 2.53 5.58 17.41
CA ASP A 71 3.48 6.42 18.12
C ASP A 71 4.63 5.52 18.58
N PHE A 72 5.83 5.79 18.09
CA PHE A 72 7.03 5.02 18.36
C PHE A 72 8.09 5.92 18.97
N PHE A 73 8.82 5.39 19.94
CA PHE A 73 9.86 6.10 20.69
C PHE A 73 10.97 5.14 21.14
N ASP A 74 11.99 5.69 21.80
CA ASP A 74 13.21 4.96 22.22
C ASP A 74 13.95 4.28 21.04
N PHE A 75 14.03 5.02 19.92
CA PHE A 75 14.79 4.59 18.76
C PHE A 75 16.28 4.39 19.09
N PRO A 76 16.95 3.41 18.45
CA PRO A 76 18.39 3.22 18.60
C PRO A 76 19.16 4.40 17.97
N ASP A 77 20.49 4.47 18.21
CA ASP A 77 21.32 5.57 17.73
C ASP A 77 21.12 5.82 16.23
N GLU A 78 20.63 7.01 15.92
CA GLU A 78 20.33 7.45 14.55
C GLU A 78 21.57 7.48 13.67
N ARG A 79 22.77 7.64 14.23
CA ARG A 79 24.02 7.61 13.47
C ARG A 79 24.32 6.22 12.90
N GLU A 80 23.84 5.18 13.57
CA GLU A 80 24.06 3.79 13.18
C GLU A 80 22.86 3.21 12.39
N PHE A 81 21.63 3.52 12.82
CA PHE A 81 20.42 2.88 12.28
C PHE A 81 19.39 3.84 11.65
N GLY A 82 19.62 5.14 11.75
CA GLY A 82 18.68 6.17 11.28
C GLY A 82 18.70 6.42 9.77
N PRO A 83 18.00 7.47 9.30
CA PRO A 83 17.32 8.49 10.10
C PRO A 83 15.96 8.03 10.64
N PHE A 84 15.71 8.34 11.91
CA PHE A 84 14.38 8.39 12.51
C PHE A 84 14.04 9.87 12.74
N ARG A 85 12.76 10.23 12.80
CA ARG A 85 12.30 11.63 12.73
C ARG A 85 11.34 11.94 13.86
#